data_AF-A0AAF1ASZ8-F1
#
_entry.id   AF-A0AAF1ASZ8-F1
#
_cell.length_a   1.000
_cell.length_b   1.000
_cell.length_c   1.000
_cell.angle_alpha   90.00
_cell.angle_beta   90.00
_cell.angle_gamma   90.00
#
_symmetry.space_group_name_H-M   'P 1'
#
loop_
_entity.id
_entity.type
_entity.pdbx_description
1 polymer ?
#
loop_
_entity_poly.entity_id
_entity_poly.type
_entity_poly.pdbx_seq_one_letter_code
_entity_poly.pdbx_strand_id
1 'polypeptide(L)'
;MARLRIASLLLITLLILCSDNAKATSENDKLKCCFDNKLPGGCKPGSPVEKRCDDMCKDSCGWKGGRCKVYAGRWEYCHCMC
;
A
#
# COMPACT_ATOMS: atom_id res chain seq x y z
N MET A 1 -11.20 -1.74 -48.51
CA MET A 1 -11.52 -0.90 -47.32
C MET A 1 -11.67 -1.67 -46.00
N ALA A 2 -11.90 -2.99 -45.97
CA ALA A 2 -12.01 -3.76 -44.72
C ALA A 2 -10.66 -4.06 -44.02
N ARG A 3 -9.58 -4.27 -44.79
CA ARG A 3 -8.24 -4.63 -44.26
C ARG A 3 -7.59 -3.51 -43.43
N LEU A 4 -7.90 -2.25 -43.74
CA LEU A 4 -7.38 -1.09 -43.01
C LEU A 4 -7.98 -0.99 -41.60
N ARG A 5 -9.25 -1.40 -41.43
CA ARG A 5 -9.95 -1.36 -40.13
C ARG A 5 -9.46 -2.43 -39.16
N ILE A 6 -9.04 -3.59 -39.67
CA ILE A 6 -8.51 -4.70 -38.86
C ILE A 6 -7.14 -4.33 -38.29
N ALA A 7 -6.29 -3.68 -39.10
CA ALA A 7 -4.98 -3.19 -38.65
C ALA A 7 -5.12 -2.12 -37.55
N SER A 8 -6.09 -1.22 -37.67
CA SER A 8 -6.39 -0.22 -36.65
C SER A 8 -6.87 -0.83 -35.33
N LEU A 9 -7.72 -1.86 -35.39
CA LEU A 9 -8.22 -2.56 -34.20
C LEU A 9 -7.12 -3.30 -33.44
N LEU A 10 -6.19 -3.94 -34.16
CA LEU A 10 -5.03 -4.62 -33.56
C LEU A 10 -4.05 -3.64 -32.90
N LEU A 11 -3.90 -2.44 -33.45
CA LEU A 11 -3.05 -1.39 -32.87
C LEU A 11 -3.65 -0.85 -31.56
N ILE A 12 -4.97 -0.70 -31.49
CA ILE A 12 -5.67 -0.21 -30.29
C ILE A 12 -5.59 -1.26 -29.16
N THR A 13 -5.76 -2.56 -29.46
CA THR A 13 -5.64 -3.61 -28.44
C THR A 13 -4.22 -3.76 -27.90
N LEU A 14 -3.19 -3.56 -28.75
CA LEU A 14 -1.79 -3.56 -28.30
C LEU A 14 -1.49 -2.40 -27.35
N LEU A 15 -2.04 -1.21 -27.63
CA LEU A 15 -1.88 -0.03 -26.76
C LEU A 15 -2.54 -0.21 -25.39
N ILE A 16 -3.69 -0.89 -25.31
CA ILE A 16 -4.39 -1.14 -24.04
C ILE A 16 -3.63 -2.14 -23.15
N LEU A 17 -2.91 -3.10 -23.74
CA LEU A 17 -2.07 -4.06 -22.99
C LEU A 17 -0.78 -3.43 -22.46
N CYS A 18 -0.28 -2.37 -23.11
CA CYS A 18 0.88 -1.60 -22.65
C CYS A 18 0.52 -0.48 -21.66
N SER A 19 -0.76 -0.12 -21.53
CA SER A 19 -1.25 0.76 -20.46
C SER A 19 -1.22 0.01 -19.15
N ASP A 20 0.00 -0.12 -18.64
CA ASP A 20 0.36 -0.03 -17.24
C ASP A 20 -0.75 -0.46 -16.28
N ASN A 21 -0.54 -1.65 -15.72
CA ASN A 21 -0.70 -1.82 -14.28
C ASN A 21 0.19 -0.78 -13.57
N ALA A 22 -0.21 0.49 -13.62
CA ALA A 22 0.09 1.44 -12.58
C ALA A 22 -0.69 0.92 -11.38
N LYS A 23 -0.16 -0.14 -10.76
CA LYS A 23 -0.23 -0.30 -9.32
C LYS A 23 0.17 1.08 -8.85
N ALA A 24 -0.82 1.85 -8.41
CA ALA A 24 -0.61 3.01 -7.59
C ALA A 24 0.10 2.52 -6.33
N THR A 25 1.40 2.26 -6.46
CA THR A 25 2.35 2.46 -5.39
C THR A 25 2.31 3.97 -5.17
N SER A 26 1.25 4.41 -4.48
CA SER A 26 1.33 5.52 -3.54
C SER A 26 2.68 5.33 -2.89
N GLU A 27 3.59 6.29 -3.10
CA GLU A 27 4.86 6.39 -2.39
C GLU A 27 4.61 5.99 -0.94
N ASN A 28 4.91 4.74 -0.63
CA ASN A 28 4.96 4.23 0.71
C ASN A 28 6.18 4.97 1.25
N ASP A 29 5.95 6.02 2.04
CA ASP A 29 6.86 6.34 3.11
C ASP A 29 7.17 5.01 3.81
N LYS A 30 8.32 4.43 3.47
CA LYS A 30 8.69 3.09 3.94
C LYS A 30 8.63 3.12 5.45
N LEU A 31 7.85 2.21 6.04
CA LEU A 31 7.74 2.13 7.48
C LEU A 31 9.14 1.95 8.08
N LYS A 32 9.44 2.76 9.09
CA LYS A 32 10.65 2.63 9.88
C LYS A 32 10.46 1.50 10.88
N CYS A 33 11.26 0.46 10.72
CA CYS A 33 11.31 -0.68 11.63
C CYS A 33 11.88 -0.26 12.98
N CYS A 34 11.37 -0.82 14.09
CA CYS A 34 11.74 -0.40 15.44
C CYS A 34 11.31 1.04 15.82
N PHE A 35 10.40 1.64 15.05
CA PHE A 35 9.91 3.00 15.29
C PHE A 35 8.39 3.09 15.23
N ASP A 36 7.87 4.19 15.78
CA ASP A 36 6.48 4.59 15.65
C ASP A 36 6.28 5.32 14.32
N ASN A 37 5.38 4.79 13.49
CA ASN A 37 5.06 5.29 12.18
C ASN A 37 3.68 5.92 12.16
N LYS A 38 3.56 7.08 11.52
CA LYS A 38 2.27 7.75 11.37
C LYS A 38 1.55 7.17 10.16
N LEU A 39 0.40 6.53 10.39
CA LEU A 39 -0.42 6.03 9.29
C LEU A 39 -1.42 7.11 8.84
N PRO A 40 -1.69 7.21 7.51
CA PRO A 40 -2.78 8.03 7.01
C PRO A 40 -4.10 7.49 7.55
N GLY A 41 -4.85 8.35 8.26
CA GLY A 41 -6.09 7.96 8.93
C GLY A 41 -5.93 7.48 10.38
N GLY A 42 -4.72 7.45 10.92
CA GLY A 42 -4.46 7.01 12.30
C GLY A 42 -4.31 5.49 12.42
N CYS A 43 -4.18 5.02 13.66
CA CYS A 43 -3.97 3.62 14.02
C CYS A 43 -4.63 3.33 15.38
N LYS A 44 -5.85 2.80 15.35
CA LYS A 44 -6.60 2.50 16.56
C LYS A 44 -6.41 1.03 16.98
N PRO A 45 -5.98 0.75 18.23
CA PRO A 45 -5.95 -0.62 18.75
C PRO A 45 -7.31 -1.31 18.67
N GLY A 46 -7.34 -2.58 18.31
CA GLY A 46 -8.56 -3.38 18.13
C GLY A 46 -9.37 -3.03 16.88
N SER A 47 -8.90 -2.12 16.03
CA SER A 47 -9.58 -1.78 14.77
C SER A 47 -9.02 -2.57 13.58
N PRO A 48 -9.74 -2.62 12.44
CA PRO A 48 -9.19 -3.20 11.21
C PRO A 48 -7.89 -2.54 10.73
N VAL A 49 -7.63 -1.29 11.14
CA VAL A 49 -6.39 -0.56 10.82
C VAL A 49 -5.18 -1.13 11.56
N GLU A 50 -5.38 -1.75 12.73
CA GLU A 50 -4.31 -2.45 13.45
C GLU A 50 -3.80 -3.64 12.66
N LYS A 51 -4.69 -4.44 12.07
CA LYS A 51 -4.28 -5.53 11.18
C LYS A 51 -3.50 -5.00 9.97
N ARG A 52 -3.93 -3.86 9.40
CA ARG A 52 -3.18 -3.19 8.33
C ARG A 52 -1.79 -2.75 8.79
N CYS A 53 -1.66 -2.18 9.99
CA CYS A 53 -0.36 -1.85 10.59
C CYS A 53 0.53 -3.09 10.70
N ASP A 54 -0.02 -4.19 11.23
CA ASP A 54 0.69 -5.46 11.37
C ASP A 54 1.17 -5.99 10.01
N ASP A 55 0.29 -6.07 9.01
CA ASP A 55 0.60 -6.56 7.67
C ASP A 55 1.65 -5.67 6.98
N MET A 56 1.55 -4.35 7.10
CA MET A 56 2.52 -3.42 6.52
C MET A 56 3.90 -3.53 7.20
N CYS A 57 3.94 -3.68 8.52
CA CYS A 57 5.20 -3.91 9.24
C CYS A 57 5.78 -5.29 8.88
N LYS A 58 4.95 -6.32 8.65
CA LYS A 58 5.42 -7.64 8.20
C LYS A 58 6.11 -7.57 6.84
N ASP A 59 5.51 -6.82 5.92
CA ASP A 59 6.02 -6.61 4.57
C ASP A 59 7.31 -5.76 4.57
N SER A 60 7.36 -4.71 5.39
CA SER A 60 8.49 -3.75 5.39
C SER A 60 9.66 -4.16 6.29
N CYS A 61 9.38 -4.79 7.43
CA CYS A 61 10.33 -5.03 8.52
C CYS A 61 10.54 -6.51 8.85
N GLY A 62 9.85 -7.40 8.15
CA GLY A 62 9.89 -8.84 8.37
C GLY A 62 8.82 -9.34 9.34
N TRP A 63 8.80 -10.66 9.55
CA TRP A 63 7.70 -11.44 10.12
C TRP A 63 7.15 -11.05 11.51
N LYS A 64 7.80 -10.14 12.24
CA LYS A 64 7.40 -9.73 13.59
C LYS A 64 6.22 -8.76 13.62
N GLY A 65 5.97 -8.06 12.51
CA GLY A 65 4.81 -7.20 12.36
C GLY A 65 4.78 -5.99 13.27
N GLY A 66 3.58 -5.52 13.59
CA GLY A 66 3.38 -4.22 14.25
C GLY A 66 2.04 -4.09 14.94
N ARG A 67 1.92 -3.07 15.79
CA ARG A 67 0.68 -2.81 16.55
C ARG A 67 0.40 -1.32 16.66
N CYS A 68 -0.87 -0.99 16.86
CA CYS A 68 -1.23 0.39 17.17
C CYS A 68 -0.86 0.75 18.61
N LYS A 69 -0.24 1.91 18.79
CA LYS A 69 0.09 2.51 20.09
C LYS A 69 -0.63 3.84 20.24
N VAL A 70 -1.16 4.09 21.42
CA VAL A 70 -1.80 5.35 21.80
C VAL A 70 -0.88 6.10 22.76
N TYR A 71 -0.47 7.32 22.39
CA TYR A 71 0.21 8.23 23.31
C TYR A 71 -0.73 9.35 23.76
N ALA A 72 -0.78 9.57 25.07
CA ALA A 72 -1.52 10.65 25.74
C ALA A 72 -2.95 10.86 25.21
N GLY A 73 -3.63 9.77 24.85
CA GLY A 73 -5.03 9.73 24.47
C GLY A 73 -5.40 10.28 23.07
N ARG A 74 -4.42 10.68 22.24
CA ARG A 74 -4.73 11.26 20.91
C ARG A 74 -3.84 10.79 19.77
N TRP A 75 -2.64 10.29 20.06
CA TRP A 75 -1.69 9.96 19.01
C TRP A 75 -1.65 8.47 18.79
N GLU A 76 -2.25 8.06 17.70
CA GLU A 76 -2.43 6.70 17.25
C GLU A 76 -1.35 6.37 16.19
N TYR A 77 -0.23 5.81 16.64
CA TYR A 77 0.89 5.42 15.77
C TYR A 77 0.94 3.91 15.56
N CYS A 78 1.46 3.49 14.41
CA CYS A 78 1.80 2.11 14.11
C CYS A 78 3.24 1.82 14.53
N HIS A 79 3.44 1.01 15.56
CA HIS A 79 4.76 0.61 16.03
C HIS A 79 5.17 -0.69 15.34
N CYS A 80 6.21 -0.66 14.49
CA CYS A 80 6.78 -1.87 13.90
C CYS A 80 7.83 -2.47 14.86
N MET A 81 7.69 -3.76 15.16
CA MET A 81 8.57 -4.47 16.09
C MET A 81 9.95 -4.73 15.50
N CYS A 82 10.97 -4.77 16.38
CA CYS A 82 12.28 -5.34 16.10
C CYS A 82 12.26 -6.85 16.33
#